data_AF-A0A537DYZ1-F1
#
_entry.id   AF-A0A537DYZ1-F1
#
_cell.length_a   1.000
_cell.length_b   1.000
_cell.length_c   1.000
_cell.angle_alpha   90.00
_cell.angle_beta   90.00
_cell.angle_gamma   90.00
#
_symmetry.space_group_name_H-M   'P 1'
#
loop_
_entity.id
_entity.type
_entity.pdbx_description
1 polymer ?
#
loop_
_entity_poly.entity_id
_entity_poly.type
_entity_poly.pdbx_seq_one_letter_code
_entity_poly.pdbx_strand_id
1 'polypeptide(L)'
;MRFHLSSLAKNLLAGLRLALFLPVRASDYRVSGLDFVSLALSGFVAWVAVAAVLAGFEGEFNPSAIPIYLASISLVLGTALLVALAYGAQEKLLSLAVALSASQPWFELVVPAASGLGEVVLWILVGWTLIASVRAVAVVMGARRPQLYQGALAVGAMIAIAFFVFPETDVWLPSAAQDEEAGAGLAEERAFHLQGQLIERALAELQRGRPGVPELYFVGFAPDGSQDVFLREMRYVKRLFDERFGTAGRSIALASSRDALEEFPIGSVTNLARALHRVGEAMNTEEDALFLFLSAHGDREHRLSASQPPLELAALTPTALARILQDSGIKWRVIVVSACYSGGYVEPLRDDNTMVIAAAAPDRTSFGCEAGREFTYFGQAYFRDALAQTRSFTQAFEIAKALVAKQEAAEGLEPSRPQIWVGPGIAERLKQLGERPGQ
;
A
#
# COMPACT_ATOMS: atom_id res chain seq x y z
N MET A 1 24.11 -17.37 38.24
CA MET A 1 23.04 -16.43 37.79
C MET A 1 23.42 -14.95 37.89
N ARG A 2 23.72 -14.39 39.07
CA ARG A 2 24.03 -12.94 39.24
C ARG A 2 25.19 -12.42 38.37
N PHE A 3 26.25 -13.22 38.20
CA PHE A 3 27.39 -12.85 37.36
C PHE A 3 27.00 -12.70 35.88
N HIS A 4 26.19 -13.62 35.34
CA HIS A 4 25.78 -13.60 33.92
C HIS A 4 24.83 -12.46 33.59
N LEU A 5 23.88 -12.14 34.49
CA LEU A 5 23.02 -10.96 34.37
C LEU A 5 23.85 -9.66 34.34
N SER A 6 24.91 -9.59 35.16
CA SER A 6 25.81 -8.43 35.16
C SER A 6 26.65 -8.31 33.88
N SER A 7 26.94 -9.45 33.22
CA SER A 7 27.67 -9.50 31.96
C SER A 7 26.80 -9.05 30.79
N LEU A 8 25.57 -9.57 30.71
CA LEU A 8 24.57 -9.18 29.74
C LEU A 8 24.28 -7.67 29.80
N ALA A 9 24.04 -7.13 31.01
CA ALA A 9 23.80 -5.70 31.19
C ALA A 9 24.97 -4.82 30.70
N LYS A 10 26.21 -5.25 30.93
CA LYS A 10 27.40 -4.54 30.43
C LYS A 10 27.47 -4.55 28.91
N ASN A 11 27.19 -5.69 28.28
CA ASN A 11 27.16 -5.81 26.83
C ASN A 11 26.04 -4.98 26.20
N LEU A 12 24.83 -5.03 26.76
CA LEU A 12 23.71 -4.20 26.28
C LEU A 12 24.01 -2.70 26.42
N LEU A 13 24.63 -2.28 27.52
CA LEU A 13 25.04 -0.89 27.72
C LEU A 13 26.15 -0.46 26.75
N ALA A 14 27.12 -1.35 26.46
CA ALA A 14 28.14 -1.13 25.45
C ALA A 14 27.51 -1.02 24.05
N GLY A 15 26.52 -1.86 23.74
CA GLY A 15 25.74 -1.82 22.51
C GLY A 15 24.90 -0.54 22.36
N LEU A 16 24.30 -0.04 23.45
CA LEU A 16 23.58 1.23 23.45
C LEU A 16 24.53 2.40 23.15
N ARG A 17 25.70 2.43 23.81
CA ARG A 17 26.75 3.42 23.51
C ARG A 17 27.27 3.29 22.09
N LEU A 18 27.35 2.06 21.57
CA LEU A 18 27.72 1.81 20.20
C LEU A 18 26.72 2.45 19.23
N ALA A 19 25.42 2.19 19.42
CA ALA A 19 24.32 2.72 18.61
C ALA A 19 24.22 4.25 18.70
N LEU A 20 24.37 4.84 19.88
CA LEU A 20 24.28 6.29 20.12
C LEU A 20 25.58 7.06 19.82
N PHE A 21 26.56 6.43 19.17
CA PHE A 21 27.86 7.05 18.85
C PHE A 21 28.68 7.54 20.08
N LEU A 22 28.35 7.07 21.28
CA LEU A 22 29.06 7.38 22.53
C LEU A 22 30.35 6.56 22.69
N PRO A 23 31.38 7.05 23.42
CA PRO A 23 32.66 6.35 23.56
C PRO A 23 32.49 4.89 24.03
N VAL A 24 33.07 3.95 23.28
CA VAL A 24 33.08 2.52 23.58
C VAL A 24 34.41 1.91 23.11
N ARG A 25 34.96 0.99 23.91
CA ARG A 25 36.20 0.26 23.64
C ARG A 25 35.92 -1.23 23.53
N ALA A 26 36.80 -1.96 22.83
CA ALA A 26 36.69 -3.42 22.76
C ALA A 26 36.68 -4.11 24.14
N SER A 27 37.35 -3.52 25.14
CA SER A 27 37.40 -4.01 26.53
C SER A 27 36.09 -3.84 27.31
N ASP A 28 35.15 -3.04 26.81
CA ASP A 28 33.85 -2.82 27.46
C ASP A 28 32.92 -4.02 27.26
N TYR A 29 33.18 -4.83 26.22
CA TYR A 29 32.46 -6.07 25.96
C TYR A 29 33.01 -7.23 26.78
N ARG A 30 32.10 -8.04 27.33
CA ARG A 30 32.38 -9.35 27.90
C ARG A 30 32.15 -10.40 26.83
N VAL A 31 33.21 -11.12 26.52
CA VAL A 31 33.26 -12.05 25.40
C VAL A 31 33.41 -13.47 25.91
N SER A 32 32.36 -14.26 25.74
CA SER A 32 32.35 -15.70 25.90
C SER A 32 31.21 -16.27 25.06
N GLY A 33 31.22 -17.59 24.80
CA GLY A 33 30.11 -18.22 24.06
C GLY A 33 28.78 -18.03 24.79
N LEU A 34 28.80 -18.04 26.13
CA LEU A 34 27.64 -17.78 26.95
C LEU A 34 27.16 -16.32 26.85
N ASP A 35 28.06 -15.35 26.77
CA ASP A 35 27.68 -13.94 26.61
C ASP A 35 27.03 -13.69 25.25
N PHE A 36 27.53 -14.32 24.19
CA PHE A 36 26.91 -14.27 22.85
C PHE A 36 25.52 -14.89 22.84
N VAL A 37 25.37 -16.10 23.41
CA VAL A 37 24.07 -16.77 23.51
C VAL A 37 23.09 -15.95 24.36
N SER A 38 23.56 -15.35 25.46
CA SER A 38 22.73 -14.48 26.31
C SER A 38 22.25 -13.24 25.57
N LEU A 39 23.09 -12.64 24.71
CA LEU A 39 22.70 -11.51 23.87
C LEU A 39 21.68 -11.92 22.81
N ALA A 40 21.90 -13.03 22.11
CA ALA A 40 20.94 -13.56 21.15
C ALA A 40 19.58 -13.85 21.82
N LEU A 41 19.58 -14.51 22.98
CA LEU A 41 18.33 -14.73 23.73
C LEU A 41 17.66 -13.41 24.13
N SER A 42 18.42 -12.40 24.56
CA SER A 42 17.85 -11.10 24.89
C SER A 42 17.28 -10.37 23.68
N GLY A 43 17.91 -10.51 22.51
CA GLY A 43 17.41 -9.98 21.24
C GLY A 43 16.12 -10.64 20.83
N PHE A 44 16.05 -11.98 20.90
CA PHE A 44 14.81 -12.73 20.64
C PHE A 44 13.67 -12.30 21.57
N VAL A 45 13.95 -12.21 22.88
CA VAL A 45 12.95 -11.76 23.86
C VAL A 45 12.50 -10.33 23.58
N ALA A 46 13.42 -9.42 23.23
CA ALA A 46 13.06 -8.05 22.87
C ALA A 46 12.18 -8.00 21.62
N TRP A 47 12.53 -8.75 20.58
CA TRP A 47 11.76 -8.84 19.34
C TRP A 47 10.33 -9.34 19.59
N VAL A 48 10.18 -10.45 20.32
CA VAL A 48 8.88 -11.00 20.71
C VAL A 48 8.08 -10.00 21.57
N ALA A 49 8.72 -9.41 22.58
CA ALA A 49 8.04 -8.51 23.51
C ALA A 49 7.56 -7.23 22.82
N VAL A 50 8.36 -6.65 21.93
CA VAL A 50 7.98 -5.46 21.16
C VAL A 50 6.82 -5.79 20.22
N ALA A 51 6.89 -6.91 19.49
CA ALA A 51 5.80 -7.35 18.63
C ALA A 51 4.50 -7.58 19.42
N ALA A 52 4.57 -8.24 20.57
CA ALA A 52 3.42 -8.46 21.45
C ALA A 52 2.83 -7.15 21.99
N VAL A 53 3.67 -6.18 22.37
CA VAL A 53 3.22 -4.86 22.83
C VAL A 53 2.51 -4.10 21.71
N LEU A 54 3.07 -4.11 20.49
CA LEU A 54 2.49 -3.41 19.34
C LEU A 54 1.17 -4.06 18.86
N ALA A 55 1.06 -5.38 18.98
CA ALA A 55 -0.14 -6.15 18.62
C ALA A 55 -1.17 -6.28 19.76
N GLY A 56 -0.93 -5.71 20.94
CA GLY A 56 -1.90 -5.69 22.05
C GLY A 56 -1.98 -6.95 22.92
N PHE A 57 -0.94 -7.81 22.95
CA PHE A 57 -0.82 -9.04 23.76
C PHE A 57 -1.89 -10.13 23.56
N GLU A 58 -3.01 -9.84 22.88
CA GLU A 58 -4.09 -10.80 22.63
C GLU A 58 -3.74 -11.83 21.54
N GLY A 59 -2.62 -11.64 20.85
CA GLY A 59 -2.11 -12.50 19.79
C GLY A 59 -1.41 -13.79 20.23
N GLU A 60 -0.97 -14.58 19.24
CA GLU A 60 -0.25 -15.83 19.43
C GLU A 60 1.18 -15.78 18.89
N PHE A 61 2.10 -16.51 19.54
CA PHE A 61 3.47 -16.62 19.07
C PHE A 61 3.56 -17.46 17.80
N ASN A 62 4.17 -16.92 16.74
CA ASN A 62 4.38 -17.63 15.48
C ASN A 62 5.62 -18.55 15.53
N PRO A 63 5.47 -19.90 15.54
CA PRO A 63 6.63 -20.78 15.62
C PRO A 63 7.53 -20.73 14.37
N SER A 64 6.99 -20.32 13.22
CA SER A 64 7.76 -20.19 11.96
C SER A 64 8.77 -19.04 11.99
N ALA A 65 8.65 -18.13 12.96
CA ALA A 65 9.60 -17.06 13.22
C ALA A 65 10.92 -17.57 13.82
N ILE A 66 10.94 -18.74 14.47
CA ILE A 66 12.13 -19.30 15.15
C ILE A 66 13.26 -19.60 14.14
N PRO A 67 13.04 -20.37 13.06
CA PRO A 67 14.08 -20.63 12.06
C PRO A 67 14.70 -19.37 11.47
N ILE A 68 13.89 -18.33 11.25
CA ILE A 68 14.34 -17.05 10.67
C ILE A 68 15.25 -16.32 11.67
N TYR A 69 14.85 -16.28 12.95
CA TYR A 69 15.70 -15.74 13.99
C TYR A 69 17.02 -16.49 14.11
N LEU A 70 17.01 -17.83 14.07
CA LEU A 70 18.22 -18.64 14.09
C LEU A 70 19.12 -18.40 12.87
N ALA A 71 18.53 -18.19 11.69
CA ALA A 71 19.27 -17.84 10.48
C ALA A 71 20.00 -16.49 10.62
N SER A 72 19.41 -15.52 11.35
CA SER A 72 20.08 -14.24 11.65
C SER A 72 21.35 -14.43 12.49
N ILE A 73 21.33 -15.38 13.44
CA ILE A 73 22.51 -15.71 14.26
C ILE A 73 23.62 -16.29 13.38
N SER A 74 23.27 -17.20 12.47
CA SER A 74 24.21 -17.76 11.49
C SER A 74 24.80 -16.67 10.59
N LEU A 75 23.98 -15.70 10.18
CA LEU A 75 24.41 -14.57 9.36
C LEU A 75 25.41 -13.68 10.11
N VAL A 76 25.14 -13.32 11.37
CA VAL A 76 26.07 -12.55 12.21
C VAL A 76 27.40 -13.28 12.42
N LEU A 77 27.37 -14.58 12.72
CA LEU A 77 28.58 -15.38 12.91
C LEU A 77 29.37 -15.53 11.59
N GLY A 78 28.68 -15.72 10.47
CA GLY A 78 29.28 -15.79 9.14
C GLY A 78 29.96 -14.46 8.76
N THR A 79 29.29 -13.33 8.99
CA THR A 79 29.87 -12.00 8.77
C THR A 79 31.06 -11.76 9.69
N ALA A 80 30.95 -12.09 10.99
CA ALA A 80 32.06 -11.95 11.92
C ALA A 80 33.28 -12.78 11.50
N LEU A 81 33.07 -14.01 10.99
CA LEU A 81 34.12 -14.86 10.44
C LEU A 81 34.78 -14.23 9.21
N LEU A 82 33.99 -13.76 8.23
CA LEU A 82 34.52 -13.13 7.02
C LEU A 82 35.38 -11.89 7.35
N VAL A 83 34.92 -11.06 8.28
CA VAL A 83 35.68 -9.90 8.74
C VAL A 83 36.94 -10.33 9.50
N ALA A 84 36.86 -11.32 10.39
CA ALA A 84 38.01 -11.83 11.11
C ALA A 84 39.09 -12.40 10.18
N LEU A 85 38.68 -13.09 9.11
CA LEU A 85 39.58 -13.60 8.06
C LEU A 85 40.24 -12.47 7.28
N ALA A 86 39.48 -11.44 6.87
CA ALA A 86 40.01 -10.28 6.15
C ALA A 86 41.06 -9.50 6.98
N TYR A 87 40.90 -9.50 8.30
CA TYR A 87 41.83 -8.87 9.24
C TYR A 87 42.96 -9.79 9.72
N GLY A 88 42.96 -11.07 9.37
CA GLY A 88 43.91 -12.06 9.87
C GLY A 88 43.86 -12.28 11.39
N ALA A 89 42.70 -12.02 12.01
CA ALA A 89 42.50 -12.01 13.46
C ALA A 89 41.31 -12.91 13.85
N GLN A 90 41.43 -14.20 13.55
CA GLN A 90 40.38 -15.22 13.77
C GLN A 90 39.98 -15.34 15.24
N GLU A 91 40.91 -15.08 16.16
CA GLU A 91 40.69 -15.07 17.61
C GLU A 91 39.69 -13.99 18.05
N LYS A 92 39.43 -12.97 17.22
CA LYS A 92 38.48 -11.89 17.50
C LYS A 92 37.07 -12.13 16.95
N LEU A 93 36.82 -13.26 16.27
CA LEU A 93 35.51 -13.58 15.70
C LEU A 93 34.38 -13.41 16.72
N LEU A 94 34.53 -14.02 17.89
CA LEU A 94 33.49 -13.98 18.91
C LEU A 94 33.33 -12.58 19.51
N SER A 95 34.42 -11.82 19.64
CA SER A 95 34.38 -10.42 20.09
C SER A 95 33.59 -9.55 19.12
N LEU A 96 33.74 -9.78 17.81
CA LEU A 96 33.00 -9.06 16.79
C LEU A 96 31.53 -9.47 16.75
N ALA A 97 31.23 -10.77 16.84
CA ALA A 97 29.86 -11.27 16.92
C ALA A 97 29.11 -10.69 18.13
N VAL A 98 29.75 -10.66 19.31
CA VAL A 98 29.21 -10.01 20.51
C VAL A 98 28.95 -8.52 20.28
N ALA A 99 29.88 -7.80 19.65
CA ALA A 99 29.71 -6.37 19.40
C ALA A 99 28.59 -6.05 18.40
N LEU A 100 28.44 -6.86 17.35
CA LEU A 100 27.35 -6.73 16.37
C LEU A 100 25.98 -7.03 17.00
N SER A 101 25.88 -8.06 17.83
CA SER A 101 24.63 -8.42 18.51
C SER A 101 24.28 -7.51 19.69
N ALA A 102 25.27 -6.82 20.31
CA ALA A 102 25.05 -6.00 21.50
C ALA A 102 24.10 -4.81 21.27
N SER A 103 24.09 -4.24 20.07
CA SER A 103 23.19 -3.13 19.71
C SER A 103 21.82 -3.59 19.23
N GLN A 104 21.67 -4.87 18.84
CA GLN A 104 20.45 -5.36 18.19
C GLN A 104 19.17 -5.13 19.01
N PRO A 105 19.09 -5.45 20.32
CA PRO A 105 17.86 -5.27 21.10
C PRO A 105 17.35 -3.82 21.14
N TRP A 106 18.24 -2.83 20.96
CA TRP A 106 17.88 -1.42 20.91
C TRP A 106 17.27 -1.04 19.57
N PHE A 107 17.75 -1.61 18.47
CA PHE A 107 17.14 -1.43 17.15
C PHE A 107 15.79 -2.13 17.07
N GLU A 108 15.63 -3.31 17.67
CA GLU A 108 14.33 -4.01 17.78
C GLU A 108 13.28 -3.16 18.53
N LEU A 109 13.69 -2.30 19.46
CA LEU A 109 12.79 -1.39 20.17
C LEU A 109 12.37 -0.19 19.31
N VAL A 110 13.30 0.37 18.53
CA VAL A 110 13.10 1.65 17.85
C VAL A 110 12.50 1.47 16.46
N VAL A 111 12.95 0.46 15.70
CA VAL A 111 12.59 0.30 14.29
C VAL A 111 11.08 0.08 14.11
N PRO A 112 10.42 -0.84 14.84
CA PRO A 112 8.98 -1.05 14.69
C PRO A 112 8.14 0.16 15.13
N ALA A 113 8.58 0.90 16.14
CA ALA A 113 7.88 2.11 16.61
C ALA A 113 7.96 3.28 15.62
N ALA A 114 8.98 3.32 14.76
CA ALA A 114 9.24 4.42 13.83
C ALA A 114 8.94 4.07 12.36
N SER A 115 8.75 2.80 12.01
CA SER A 115 8.46 2.34 10.64
C SER A 115 7.14 2.91 10.09
N GLY A 116 6.15 3.17 10.96
CA GLY A 116 4.87 3.80 10.59
C GLY A 116 4.96 5.29 10.22
N LEU A 117 6.12 5.93 10.39
CA LEU A 117 6.32 7.36 10.09
C LEU A 117 6.68 7.63 8.62
N GLY A 118 6.75 6.58 7.79
CA GLY A 118 6.97 6.66 6.35
C GLY A 118 8.34 6.15 5.89
N GLU A 119 8.44 5.92 4.59
CA GLU A 119 9.58 5.22 3.95
C GLU A 119 10.94 5.90 4.19
N VAL A 120 10.98 7.24 4.22
CA VAL A 120 12.21 8.00 4.46
C VAL A 120 12.79 7.69 5.85
N VAL A 121 11.92 7.54 6.86
CA VAL A 121 12.35 7.23 8.24
C VAL A 121 12.93 5.82 8.30
N LEU A 122 12.32 4.86 7.60
CA LEU A 122 12.84 3.49 7.50
C LEU A 122 14.27 3.47 6.93
N TRP A 123 14.52 4.18 5.83
CA TRP A 123 15.86 4.25 5.24
C TRP A 123 16.90 4.94 6.16
N ILE A 124 16.48 5.94 6.93
CA ILE A 124 17.34 6.57 7.96
C ILE A 124 17.72 5.54 9.03
N LEU A 125 16.78 4.71 9.48
CA LEU A 125 17.03 3.68 10.49
C LEU A 125 17.95 2.58 9.96
N VAL A 126 17.77 2.13 8.72
CA VAL A 126 18.67 1.18 8.05
C VAL A 126 20.09 1.75 7.96
N GLY A 127 20.22 3.02 7.56
CA GLY A 127 21.49 3.73 7.53
C GLY A 127 22.14 3.81 8.92
N TRP A 128 21.36 4.08 9.97
CA TRP A 128 21.85 4.12 11.35
C TRP A 128 22.39 2.76 11.80
N THR A 129 21.68 1.67 11.53
CA THR A 129 22.11 0.29 11.83
C THR A 129 23.41 -0.05 11.09
N LEU A 130 23.53 0.35 9.82
CA LEU A 130 24.75 0.16 9.03
C LEU A 130 25.94 0.88 9.66
N ILE A 131 25.81 2.16 9.98
CA ILE A 131 26.91 2.96 10.55
C ILE A 131 27.31 2.40 11.92
N ALA A 132 26.35 2.02 12.78
CA ALA A 132 26.63 1.41 14.07
C ALA A 132 27.39 0.07 13.92
N SER A 133 27.02 -0.75 12.95
CA SER A 133 27.65 -2.05 12.69
C SER A 133 29.08 -1.91 12.11
N VAL A 134 29.30 -0.95 11.21
CA VAL A 134 30.65 -0.60 10.72
C VAL A 134 31.52 -0.07 11.86
N ARG A 135 30.94 0.73 12.76
CA ARG A 135 31.63 1.20 13.96
C ARG A 135 32.01 0.05 14.89
N ALA A 136 31.18 -0.99 15.01
CA ALA A 136 31.51 -2.21 15.76
C ALA A 136 32.80 -2.85 15.23
N VAL A 137 32.91 -2.99 13.90
CA VAL A 137 34.12 -3.48 13.24
C VAL A 137 35.33 -2.60 13.57
N ALA A 138 35.19 -1.28 13.47
CA ALA A 138 36.27 -0.34 13.77
C ALA A 138 36.74 -0.42 15.24
N VAL A 139 35.83 -0.63 16.19
CA VAL A 139 36.13 -0.72 17.63
C VAL A 139 36.83 -2.04 17.99
N VAL A 140 36.41 -3.17 17.41
CA VAL A 140 36.93 -4.50 17.77
C VAL A 140 38.15 -4.90 16.93
N MET A 141 38.08 -4.65 15.62
CA MET A 141 39.08 -5.07 14.63
C MET A 141 40.09 -3.95 14.32
N GLY A 142 39.72 -2.69 14.57
CA GLY A 142 40.53 -1.51 14.29
C GLY A 142 40.19 -0.85 12.95
N ALA A 143 40.51 0.44 12.84
CA ALA A 143 40.19 1.27 11.67
C ALA A 143 41.27 1.29 10.57
N ARG A 144 42.11 0.23 10.49
CA ARG A 144 43.17 0.16 9.48
C ARG A 144 42.57 -0.05 8.08
N ARG A 145 43.11 0.68 7.10
CA ARG A 145 42.75 0.54 5.67
C ARG A 145 43.77 -0.40 5.00
N PRO A 146 43.34 -1.30 4.10
CA PRO A 146 42.02 -1.41 3.48
C PRO A 146 40.98 -2.28 4.21
N GLN A 147 41.36 -2.95 5.31
CA GLN A 147 40.52 -3.96 5.96
C GLN A 147 39.17 -3.40 6.45
N LEU A 148 39.12 -2.13 6.87
CA LEU A 148 37.87 -1.49 7.28
C LEU A 148 36.83 -1.43 6.16
N TYR A 149 37.26 -1.24 4.90
CA TYR A 149 36.33 -1.25 3.76
C TYR A 149 35.77 -2.64 3.48
N GLN A 150 36.60 -3.68 3.63
CA GLN A 150 36.15 -5.07 3.52
C GLN A 150 35.18 -5.42 4.65
N GLY A 151 35.45 -4.94 5.87
CA GLY A 151 34.54 -5.06 7.00
C GLY A 151 33.20 -4.37 6.77
N ALA A 152 33.23 -3.13 6.26
CA ALA A 152 32.02 -2.39 5.94
C ALA A 152 31.21 -3.06 4.82
N LEU A 153 31.87 -3.61 3.80
CA LEU A 153 31.22 -4.38 2.74
C LEU A 153 30.54 -5.63 3.29
N ALA A 154 31.22 -6.40 4.14
CA ALA A 154 30.66 -7.63 4.72
C ALA A 154 29.44 -7.34 5.61
N VAL A 155 29.49 -6.26 6.42
CA VAL A 155 28.37 -5.80 7.23
C VAL A 155 27.23 -5.24 6.37
N GLY A 156 27.54 -4.51 5.30
CA GLY A 156 26.54 -4.03 4.35
C GLY A 156 25.80 -5.18 3.68
N ALA A 157 26.53 -6.21 3.23
CA ALA A 157 25.94 -7.43 2.68
C ALA A 157 25.10 -8.18 3.71
N MET A 158 25.55 -8.26 4.97
CA MET A 158 24.77 -8.85 6.07
C MET A 158 23.40 -8.18 6.23
N ILE A 159 23.38 -6.83 6.28
CA ILE A 159 22.14 -6.06 6.44
C ILE A 159 21.27 -6.19 5.19
N ALA A 160 21.85 -6.14 3.99
CA ALA A 160 21.10 -6.31 2.75
C ALA A 160 20.47 -7.70 2.63
N ILE A 161 21.18 -8.76 3.03
CA ILE A 161 20.63 -10.13 3.06
C ILE A 161 19.49 -10.20 4.07
N ALA A 162 19.69 -9.67 5.29
CA ALA A 162 18.64 -9.66 6.30
C ALA A 162 17.39 -8.90 5.86
N PHE A 163 17.55 -7.82 5.08
CA PHE A 163 16.44 -6.97 4.65
C PHE A 163 15.73 -7.46 3.38
N PHE A 164 16.46 -7.97 2.38
CA PHE A 164 15.90 -8.31 1.06
C PHE A 164 15.69 -9.81 0.84
N VAL A 165 16.36 -10.67 1.61
CA VAL A 165 16.32 -12.14 1.38
C VAL A 165 15.47 -12.85 2.41
N PHE A 166 15.48 -12.39 3.67
CA PHE A 166 14.64 -13.00 4.69
C PHE A 166 13.21 -12.48 4.56
N PRO A 167 12.19 -13.37 4.59
CA PRO A 167 10.81 -12.94 4.55
C PRO A 167 10.49 -12.15 5.82
N GLU A 168 9.81 -11.00 5.66
CA GLU A 168 9.18 -10.33 6.81
C GLU A 168 8.19 -11.31 7.43
N THR A 169 8.50 -11.74 8.65
CA THR A 169 7.70 -12.74 9.36
C THR A 169 7.37 -12.19 10.73
N ASP A 170 6.08 -11.99 10.97
CA ASP A 170 5.59 -11.53 12.25
C ASP A 170 5.79 -12.62 13.30
N VAL A 171 6.53 -12.28 14.35
CA VAL A 171 6.79 -13.18 15.49
C VAL A 171 5.57 -13.30 16.41
N TRP A 172 4.70 -12.30 16.38
CA TRP A 172 3.48 -12.25 17.16
C TRP A 172 2.31 -12.02 16.20
N LEU A 173 1.52 -13.06 15.98
CA LEU A 173 0.32 -13.01 15.16
C LEU A 173 -0.79 -12.34 15.97
N PRO A 174 -1.60 -11.45 15.38
CA PRO A 174 -2.84 -10.97 16.00
C PRO A 174 -3.74 -12.13 16.44
N SER A 175 -4.68 -11.89 17.37
CA SER A 175 -5.54 -12.97 17.88
C SER A 175 -6.41 -13.57 16.78
N ALA A 176 -6.75 -14.86 16.89
CA ALA A 176 -7.65 -15.52 15.96
C ALA A 176 -9.01 -14.81 15.80
N ALA A 177 -9.46 -13.98 16.75
CA ALA A 177 -10.67 -13.16 16.56
C ALA A 177 -10.45 -11.99 15.59
N GLN A 178 -9.24 -11.41 15.58
CA GLN A 178 -8.86 -10.34 14.64
C GLN A 178 -8.53 -10.91 13.25
N ASP A 179 -7.94 -12.11 13.16
CA ASP A 179 -7.72 -12.82 11.89
C ASP A 179 -8.99 -13.51 11.36
N GLU A 180 -9.91 -13.97 12.20
CA GLU A 180 -11.24 -14.41 11.78
C GLU A 180 -12.05 -13.20 11.29
N GLU A 181 -12.08 -12.06 11.97
CA GLU A 181 -12.71 -10.85 11.41
C GLU A 181 -11.98 -10.36 10.14
N ALA A 182 -10.66 -10.50 10.07
CA ALA A 182 -9.82 -10.14 8.92
C ALA A 182 -9.72 -11.21 7.80
N GLY A 183 -10.29 -12.40 7.96
CA GLY A 183 -10.19 -13.48 6.96
C GLY A 183 -11.53 -14.18 6.67
N ALA A 184 -12.42 -14.26 7.66
CA ALA A 184 -13.62 -15.09 7.59
C ALA A 184 -14.62 -14.63 6.53
N GLY A 185 -14.71 -13.32 6.27
CA GLY A 185 -15.73 -12.79 5.36
C GLY A 185 -15.76 -13.48 4.00
N LEU A 186 -14.59 -13.64 3.34
CA LEU A 186 -14.51 -14.32 2.04
C LEU A 186 -14.02 -15.77 2.13
N ALA A 187 -13.27 -16.13 3.18
CA ALA A 187 -12.85 -17.52 3.41
C ALA A 187 -14.03 -18.44 3.78
N GLU A 188 -15.17 -17.88 4.17
CA GLU A 188 -16.42 -18.63 4.31
C GLU A 188 -16.88 -19.15 2.93
N GLU A 189 -17.09 -20.47 2.83
CA GLU A 189 -17.50 -21.17 1.60
C GLU A 189 -18.69 -20.49 0.91
N ARG A 190 -19.67 -20.04 1.71
CA ARG A 190 -20.86 -19.33 1.23
C ARG A 190 -20.50 -18.04 0.49
N ALA A 191 -19.68 -17.19 1.10
CA ALA A 191 -19.29 -15.92 0.52
C ALA A 191 -18.46 -16.12 -0.76
N PHE A 192 -17.54 -17.10 -0.76
CA PHE A 192 -16.77 -17.46 -1.95
C PHE A 192 -17.67 -17.88 -3.13
N HIS A 193 -18.65 -18.77 -2.90
CA HIS A 193 -19.59 -19.16 -3.95
C HIS A 193 -20.53 -18.02 -4.36
N LEU A 194 -20.95 -17.19 -3.41
CA LEU A 194 -21.82 -16.04 -3.68
C LEU A 194 -21.12 -15.04 -4.60
N GLN A 195 -19.83 -14.80 -4.42
CA GLN A 195 -19.06 -13.89 -5.27
C GLN A 195 -19.08 -14.28 -6.74
N GLY A 196 -18.97 -15.58 -7.04
CA GLY A 196 -19.15 -16.10 -8.39
C GLY A 196 -20.54 -15.78 -8.95
N GLN A 197 -21.60 -15.93 -8.14
CA GLN A 197 -22.96 -15.61 -8.56
C GLN A 197 -23.22 -14.11 -8.72
N LEU A 198 -22.65 -13.27 -7.85
CA LEU A 198 -22.83 -11.82 -7.88
C LEU A 198 -22.29 -11.23 -9.18
N ILE A 199 -21.09 -11.64 -9.62
CA ILE A 199 -20.56 -11.15 -10.89
C ILE A 199 -21.40 -11.63 -12.07
N GLU A 200 -21.81 -12.91 -12.13
CA GLU A 200 -22.66 -13.38 -13.24
C GLU A 200 -24.00 -12.64 -13.29
N ARG A 201 -24.64 -12.38 -12.14
CA ARG A 201 -25.89 -11.63 -12.08
C ARG A 201 -25.70 -10.19 -12.53
N ALA A 202 -24.68 -9.49 -12.03
CA ALA A 202 -24.38 -8.12 -12.42
C ALA A 202 -24.13 -7.98 -13.94
N LEU A 203 -23.43 -8.97 -14.54
CA LEU A 203 -23.20 -9.01 -15.99
C LEU A 203 -24.48 -9.33 -16.79
N ALA A 204 -25.33 -10.23 -16.27
CA ALA A 204 -26.56 -10.65 -16.94
C ALA A 204 -27.67 -9.58 -16.91
N GLU A 205 -27.78 -8.83 -15.81
CA GLU A 205 -28.79 -7.79 -15.60
C GLU A 205 -28.56 -6.53 -16.45
N LEU A 206 -27.37 -6.40 -17.06
CA LEU A 206 -27.03 -5.27 -17.91
C LEU A 206 -27.90 -5.22 -19.17
N GLN A 207 -28.78 -4.22 -19.23
CA GLN A 207 -29.67 -3.94 -20.35
C GLN A 207 -28.87 -3.53 -21.58
N ARG A 208 -29.37 -3.88 -22.77
CA ARG A 208 -28.79 -3.45 -24.05
C ARG A 208 -29.19 -2.02 -24.39
N GLY A 209 -28.30 -1.33 -25.10
CA GLY A 209 -28.52 0.01 -25.64
C GLY A 209 -29.68 0.02 -26.62
N ARG A 210 -30.37 1.16 -26.71
CA ARG A 210 -31.52 1.33 -27.62
C ARG A 210 -31.10 2.15 -28.83
N PRO A 211 -31.18 1.59 -30.06
CA PRO A 211 -30.81 2.32 -31.27
C PRO A 211 -31.49 3.68 -31.38
N GLY A 212 -30.71 4.74 -31.58
CA GLY A 212 -31.17 6.12 -31.75
C GLY A 212 -31.48 6.84 -30.44
N VAL A 213 -31.20 6.23 -29.29
CA VAL A 213 -31.32 6.85 -27.97
C VAL A 213 -29.94 6.80 -27.31
N PRO A 214 -29.17 7.90 -27.33
CA PRO A 214 -27.89 7.97 -26.64
C PRO A 214 -28.07 7.71 -25.14
N GLU A 215 -27.41 6.68 -24.63
CA GLU A 215 -27.49 6.27 -23.22
C GLU A 215 -26.12 6.29 -22.53
N LEU A 216 -26.16 6.37 -21.20
CA LEU A 216 -24.97 6.31 -20.36
C LEU A 216 -24.92 4.96 -19.63
N TYR A 217 -23.77 4.31 -19.68
CA TYR A 217 -23.44 3.15 -18.87
C TYR A 217 -22.53 3.57 -17.73
N PHE A 218 -22.69 2.98 -16.56
CA PHE A 218 -21.84 3.24 -15.40
C PHE A 218 -21.06 2.00 -15.01
N VAL A 219 -19.74 2.14 -14.82
CA VAL A 219 -18.92 1.15 -14.15
C VAL A 219 -18.20 1.81 -12.99
N GLY A 220 -18.40 1.29 -11.79
CA GLY A 220 -17.67 1.69 -10.60
C GLY A 220 -16.68 0.62 -10.17
N PHE A 221 -15.48 1.02 -9.77
CA PHE A 221 -14.41 0.11 -9.33
C PHE A 221 -13.72 0.65 -8.08
N ALA A 222 -13.94 -0.02 -6.95
CA ALA A 222 -13.33 0.25 -5.66
C ALA A 222 -12.57 -1.01 -5.18
N PRO A 223 -11.36 -1.27 -5.69
CA PRO A 223 -10.63 -2.52 -5.46
C PRO A 223 -10.01 -2.68 -4.07
N ASP A 224 -9.90 -1.58 -3.31
CA ASP A 224 -9.22 -1.57 -2.02
C ASP A 224 -10.23 -1.63 -0.87
N GLY A 225 -10.29 -2.78 -0.19
CA GLY A 225 -11.14 -3.00 0.96
C GLY A 225 -10.49 -2.69 2.31
N SER A 226 -9.32 -2.05 2.34
CA SER A 226 -8.67 -1.62 3.59
C SER A 226 -9.29 -0.36 4.21
N GLN A 227 -10.08 0.40 3.44
CA GLN A 227 -10.76 1.61 3.88
C GLN A 227 -12.21 1.65 3.41
N ASP A 228 -13.15 1.85 4.34
CA ASP A 228 -14.58 1.87 4.03
C ASP A 228 -15.02 3.08 3.18
N VAL A 229 -14.22 4.14 3.14
CA VAL A 229 -14.53 5.36 2.38
C VAL A 229 -14.79 5.04 0.90
N PHE A 230 -14.02 4.12 0.32
CA PHE A 230 -14.17 3.72 -1.09
C PHE A 230 -15.51 3.02 -1.33
N LEU A 231 -15.94 2.15 -0.41
CA LEU A 231 -17.25 1.50 -0.47
C LEU A 231 -18.39 2.53 -0.32
N ARG A 232 -18.27 3.47 0.63
CA ARG A 232 -19.27 4.53 0.85
C ARG A 232 -19.42 5.42 -0.38
N GLU A 233 -18.31 5.85 -0.97
CA GLU A 233 -18.30 6.58 -2.23
C GLU A 233 -18.95 5.76 -3.34
N MET A 234 -18.59 4.49 -3.49
CA MET A 234 -19.12 3.61 -4.53
C MET A 234 -20.64 3.51 -4.45
N ARG A 235 -21.18 3.24 -3.25
CA ARG A 235 -22.64 3.19 -3.01
C ARG A 235 -23.32 4.51 -3.37
N TYR A 236 -22.74 5.65 -3.00
CA TYR A 236 -23.30 6.96 -3.32
C TYR A 236 -23.27 7.24 -4.83
N VAL A 237 -22.12 7.06 -5.47
CA VAL A 237 -21.92 7.38 -6.90
C VAL A 237 -22.80 6.49 -7.76
N LYS A 238 -22.90 5.19 -7.47
CA LYS A 238 -23.81 4.29 -8.20
C LYS A 238 -25.26 4.79 -8.15
N ARG A 239 -25.77 5.12 -6.95
CA ARG A 239 -27.14 5.66 -6.80
C ARG A 239 -27.32 6.98 -7.55
N LEU A 240 -26.36 7.89 -7.44
CA LEU A 240 -26.38 9.17 -8.18
C LEU A 240 -26.50 8.93 -9.69
N PHE A 241 -25.74 7.99 -10.25
CA PHE A 241 -25.79 7.70 -11.68
C PHE A 241 -27.07 6.96 -12.09
N ASP A 242 -27.57 6.05 -11.26
CA ASP A 242 -28.83 5.35 -11.50
C ASP A 242 -30.01 6.34 -11.54
N GLU A 243 -30.11 7.20 -10.54
CA GLU A 243 -31.24 8.12 -10.36
C GLU A 243 -31.14 9.37 -11.24
N ARG A 244 -29.98 10.02 -11.23
CA ARG A 244 -29.82 11.32 -11.88
C ARG A 244 -29.43 11.17 -13.33
N PHE A 245 -28.54 10.23 -13.67
CA PHE A 245 -28.01 10.05 -15.03
C PHE A 245 -28.66 8.90 -15.82
N GLY A 246 -29.68 8.25 -15.25
CA GLY A 246 -30.49 7.26 -15.96
C GLY A 246 -29.75 5.96 -16.25
N THR A 247 -28.73 5.62 -15.46
CA THR A 247 -27.95 4.39 -15.65
C THR A 247 -28.55 3.17 -14.95
N ALA A 248 -29.76 3.29 -14.39
CA ALA A 248 -30.47 2.16 -13.79
C ALA A 248 -30.66 1.03 -14.83
N GLY A 249 -30.23 -0.18 -14.49
CA GLY A 249 -30.17 -1.34 -15.41
C GLY A 249 -29.00 -1.31 -16.41
N ARG A 250 -28.15 -0.28 -16.36
CA ARG A 250 -26.93 -0.09 -17.18
C ARG A 250 -25.70 0.23 -16.31
N SER A 251 -25.76 -0.14 -15.02
CA SER A 251 -24.73 0.16 -14.04
C SER A 251 -24.18 -1.10 -13.37
N ILE A 252 -22.86 -1.22 -13.30
CA ILE A 252 -22.15 -2.28 -12.57
C ILE A 252 -21.22 -1.60 -11.57
N ALA A 253 -21.28 -2.00 -10.31
CA ALA A 253 -20.33 -1.54 -9.28
C ALA A 253 -19.57 -2.76 -8.75
N LEU A 254 -18.25 -2.65 -8.72
CA LEU A 254 -17.33 -3.64 -8.18
C LEU A 254 -16.64 -3.02 -6.97
N ALA A 255 -16.73 -3.65 -5.81
CA ALA A 255 -16.16 -3.13 -4.58
C ALA A 255 -15.56 -4.26 -3.75
N SER A 256 -14.36 -4.03 -3.24
CA SER A 256 -13.74 -4.86 -2.21
C SER A 256 -14.07 -4.23 -0.85
N SER A 257 -14.75 -4.97 0.02
CA SER A 257 -14.97 -4.64 1.42
C SER A 257 -15.65 -5.83 2.09
N ARG A 258 -15.36 -6.05 3.37
CA ARG A 258 -16.03 -7.07 4.20
C ARG A 258 -17.54 -6.83 4.29
N ASP A 259 -17.93 -5.56 4.42
CA ASP A 259 -19.31 -5.14 4.62
C ASP A 259 -20.17 -5.19 3.34
N ALA A 260 -19.56 -5.59 2.22
CA ALA A 260 -20.21 -5.63 0.91
C ALA A 260 -20.01 -6.95 0.16
N LEU A 261 -19.53 -8.00 0.83
CA LEU A 261 -19.30 -9.31 0.19
C LEU A 261 -20.58 -9.98 -0.32
N GLU A 262 -21.75 -9.58 0.18
CA GLU A 262 -23.05 -10.03 -0.32
C GLU A 262 -23.73 -9.00 -1.25
N GLU A 263 -23.20 -7.78 -1.35
CA GLU A 263 -23.79 -6.67 -2.11
C GLU A 263 -23.11 -6.45 -3.46
N PHE A 264 -21.78 -6.42 -3.49
CA PHE A 264 -21.00 -6.15 -4.69
C PHE A 264 -20.08 -7.34 -5.04
N PRO A 265 -19.88 -7.61 -6.34
CA PRO A 265 -18.75 -8.42 -6.77
C PRO A 265 -17.43 -7.74 -6.37
N ILE A 266 -16.45 -8.55 -5.97
CA ILE A 266 -15.12 -8.08 -5.58
C ILE A 266 -14.49 -7.23 -6.69
N GLY A 267 -13.88 -6.12 -6.28
CA GLY A 267 -13.11 -5.21 -7.13
C GLY A 267 -11.77 -5.80 -7.54
N SER A 268 -11.77 -6.80 -8.43
CA SER A 268 -10.56 -7.35 -9.05
C SER A 268 -10.38 -6.84 -10.48
N VAL A 269 -9.13 -6.74 -10.95
CA VAL A 269 -8.82 -6.38 -12.35
C VAL A 269 -9.49 -7.35 -13.33
N THR A 270 -9.59 -8.63 -12.97
CA THR A 270 -10.32 -9.64 -13.75
C THR A 270 -11.81 -9.31 -13.86
N ASN A 271 -12.48 -8.99 -12.75
CA ASN A 271 -13.91 -8.62 -12.78
C ASN A 271 -14.13 -7.28 -13.50
N LEU A 272 -13.21 -6.32 -13.36
CA LEU A 272 -13.26 -5.07 -14.11
C LEU A 272 -13.20 -5.32 -15.63
N ALA A 273 -12.27 -6.17 -16.07
CA ALA A 273 -12.17 -6.53 -17.49
C ALA A 273 -13.44 -7.22 -18.01
N ARG A 274 -14.01 -8.14 -17.24
CA ARG A 274 -15.29 -8.79 -17.57
C ARG A 274 -16.45 -7.80 -17.64
N ALA A 275 -16.55 -6.88 -16.67
CA ALA A 275 -17.58 -5.85 -16.63
C ALA A 275 -17.49 -4.90 -17.83
N LEU A 276 -16.29 -4.40 -18.13
CA LEU A 276 -16.08 -3.50 -19.27
C LEU A 276 -16.33 -4.22 -20.60
N HIS A 277 -15.90 -5.47 -20.75
CA HIS A 277 -16.21 -6.26 -21.95
C HIS A 277 -17.73 -6.42 -22.14
N ARG A 278 -18.46 -6.80 -21.08
CA ARG A 278 -19.91 -6.96 -21.13
C ARG A 278 -20.65 -5.66 -21.42
N VAL A 279 -20.15 -4.52 -20.91
CA VAL A 279 -20.66 -3.18 -21.26
C VAL A 279 -20.45 -2.88 -22.73
N GLY A 280 -19.25 -3.15 -23.26
CA GLY A 280 -18.95 -3.02 -24.69
C GLY A 280 -19.89 -3.83 -25.58
N GLU A 281 -20.27 -5.04 -25.17
CA GLU A 281 -21.27 -5.86 -25.87
C GLU A 281 -22.71 -5.37 -25.73
N ALA A 282 -23.05 -4.72 -24.62
CA ALA A 282 -24.40 -4.23 -24.34
C ALA A 282 -24.70 -2.90 -25.04
N MET A 283 -23.71 -2.02 -25.08
CA MET A 283 -23.85 -0.65 -25.57
C MET A 283 -23.91 -0.59 -27.10
N ASN A 284 -24.60 0.42 -27.62
CA ASN A 284 -24.38 0.85 -28.99
C ASN A 284 -23.14 1.76 -29.00
N THR A 285 -21.98 1.20 -29.34
CA THR A 285 -20.67 1.89 -29.28
C THR A 285 -20.58 3.15 -30.15
N GLU A 286 -21.50 3.35 -31.09
CA GLU A 286 -21.56 4.55 -31.91
C GLU A 286 -22.27 5.72 -31.26
N GLU A 287 -23.16 5.51 -30.29
CA GLU A 287 -23.98 6.57 -29.67
C GLU A 287 -23.93 6.62 -28.15
N ASP A 288 -23.75 5.49 -27.49
CA ASP A 288 -23.70 5.38 -26.02
C ASP A 288 -22.32 5.74 -25.49
N ALA A 289 -22.26 6.15 -24.22
CA ALA A 289 -21.00 6.40 -23.53
C ALA A 289 -20.87 5.61 -22.22
N LEU A 290 -19.62 5.29 -21.87
CA LEU A 290 -19.25 4.76 -20.57
C LEU A 290 -18.87 5.91 -19.63
N PHE A 291 -19.36 5.87 -18.39
CA PHE A 291 -18.80 6.56 -17.25
C PHE A 291 -18.11 5.54 -16.33
N LEU A 292 -16.79 5.59 -16.24
CA LEU A 292 -15.97 4.73 -15.39
C LEU A 292 -15.45 5.51 -14.19
N PHE A 293 -15.79 5.08 -12.99
CA PHE A 293 -15.29 5.65 -11.73
C PHE A 293 -14.38 4.68 -11.01
N LEU A 294 -13.15 5.11 -10.71
CA LEU A 294 -12.16 4.36 -9.95
C LEU A 294 -11.90 5.09 -8.62
N SER A 295 -11.99 4.39 -7.48
CA SER A 295 -11.64 4.95 -6.17
C SER A 295 -10.80 3.95 -5.38
N ALA A 296 -9.56 4.33 -5.03
CA ALA A 296 -8.61 3.48 -4.30
C ALA A 296 -7.44 4.32 -3.77
N HIS A 297 -6.52 3.71 -3.01
CA HIS A 297 -5.20 4.30 -2.82
C HIS A 297 -4.39 4.23 -4.12
N GLY A 298 -3.45 5.16 -4.27
CA GLY A 298 -2.53 5.22 -5.41
C GLY A 298 -1.10 5.40 -4.93
N ASP A 299 -0.15 4.79 -5.64
CA ASP A 299 1.29 4.93 -5.37
C ASP A 299 2.01 5.82 -6.38
N ARG A 300 3.30 6.08 -6.13
CA ARG A 300 4.13 6.96 -6.97
C ARG A 300 4.36 6.41 -8.38
N GLU A 301 4.16 5.11 -8.58
CA GLU A 301 4.20 4.46 -9.90
C GLU A 301 2.80 4.42 -10.54
N HIS A 302 1.85 5.17 -9.98
CA HIS A 302 0.48 5.35 -10.47
C HIS A 302 -0.33 4.05 -10.49
N ARG A 303 0.00 3.08 -9.63
CA ARG A 303 -0.81 1.87 -9.48
C ARG A 303 -1.92 2.13 -8.46
N LEU A 304 -3.14 1.71 -8.78
CA LEU A 304 -4.22 1.66 -7.81
C LEU A 304 -4.14 0.36 -7.02
N SER A 305 -4.12 0.49 -5.70
CA SER A 305 -4.10 -0.65 -4.77
C SER A 305 -5.34 -1.52 -4.95
N ALA A 306 -5.19 -2.81 -4.64
CA ALA A 306 -6.30 -3.74 -4.55
C ALA A 306 -6.09 -4.61 -3.31
N SER A 307 -7.11 -4.72 -2.47
CA SER A 307 -7.01 -5.43 -1.19
C SER A 307 -8.35 -6.07 -0.86
N GLN A 308 -8.35 -7.39 -0.71
CA GLN A 308 -9.47 -8.15 -0.17
C GLN A 308 -8.93 -9.44 0.44
N PRO A 309 -8.37 -9.41 1.67
CA PRO A 309 -7.91 -10.62 2.32
C PRO A 309 -9.01 -11.70 2.35
N PRO A 310 -8.67 -12.98 2.12
CA PRO A 310 -7.32 -13.52 1.94
C PRO A 310 -6.81 -13.52 0.47
N LEU A 311 -7.49 -12.84 -0.47
CA LEU A 311 -7.08 -12.83 -1.86
C LEU A 311 -5.85 -11.95 -2.11
N GLU A 312 -4.93 -12.47 -2.90
CA GLU A 312 -3.90 -11.67 -3.56
C GLU A 312 -4.48 -11.06 -4.84
N LEU A 313 -4.78 -9.76 -4.79
CA LEU A 313 -5.32 -9.01 -5.91
C LEU A 313 -4.22 -8.20 -6.60
N ALA A 314 -4.22 -8.23 -7.94
CA ALA A 314 -3.33 -7.39 -8.72
C ALA A 314 -3.75 -5.91 -8.62
N ALA A 315 -2.79 -5.02 -8.36
CA ALA A 315 -2.99 -3.58 -8.49
C ALA A 315 -3.32 -3.22 -9.95
N LEU A 316 -4.22 -2.24 -10.15
CA LEU A 316 -4.56 -1.77 -11.49
C LEU A 316 -3.52 -0.73 -11.92
N THR A 317 -2.91 -0.89 -13.09
CA THR A 317 -1.98 0.09 -13.67
C THR A 317 -2.66 0.91 -14.79
N PRO A 318 -2.15 2.11 -15.14
CA PRO A 318 -2.68 2.90 -16.25
C PRO A 318 -2.67 2.12 -17.57
N THR A 319 -1.58 1.41 -17.85
CA THR A 319 -1.39 0.62 -19.06
C THR A 319 -2.33 -0.59 -19.11
N ALA A 320 -2.56 -1.26 -17.97
CA ALA A 320 -3.51 -2.36 -17.89
C ALA A 320 -4.94 -1.86 -18.16
N LEU A 321 -5.33 -0.73 -17.58
CA LEU A 321 -6.65 -0.15 -17.82
C LEU A 321 -6.85 0.27 -19.29
N ALA A 322 -5.85 0.92 -19.90
CA ALA A 322 -5.89 1.32 -21.30
C ALA A 322 -6.14 0.09 -22.21
N ARG A 323 -5.43 -1.01 -21.94
CA ARG A 323 -5.60 -2.27 -22.67
C ARG A 323 -6.98 -2.88 -22.46
N ILE A 324 -7.46 -2.96 -21.22
CA ILE A 324 -8.79 -3.50 -20.91
C ILE A 324 -9.89 -2.72 -21.65
N LEU A 325 -9.80 -1.38 -21.65
CA LEU A 325 -10.76 -0.55 -22.35
C LEU A 325 -10.65 -0.72 -23.87
N GLN A 326 -9.45 -0.86 -24.43
CA GLN A 326 -9.26 -1.15 -25.85
C GLN A 326 -9.91 -2.50 -26.23
N ASP A 327 -9.64 -3.54 -25.45
CA ASP A 327 -10.15 -4.90 -25.67
C ASP A 327 -11.69 -4.98 -25.51
N SER A 328 -12.29 -4.04 -24.75
CA SER A 328 -13.74 -3.94 -24.59
C SER A 328 -14.47 -3.33 -25.80
N GLY A 329 -13.77 -2.66 -26.71
CA GLY A 329 -14.39 -2.00 -27.88
C GLY A 329 -15.20 -0.72 -27.54
N ILE A 330 -15.17 -0.25 -26.29
CA ILE A 330 -15.87 0.96 -25.85
C ILE A 330 -15.20 2.20 -26.46
N LYS A 331 -15.96 2.93 -27.26
CA LYS A 331 -15.48 4.12 -28.00
C LYS A 331 -15.55 5.40 -27.17
N TRP A 332 -16.74 5.75 -26.67
CA TRP A 332 -16.98 7.00 -25.95
C TRP A 332 -16.89 6.76 -24.44
N ARG A 333 -15.96 7.44 -23.76
CA ARG A 333 -15.66 7.14 -22.35
C ARG A 333 -15.31 8.38 -21.55
N VAL A 334 -15.89 8.46 -20.35
CA VAL A 334 -15.54 9.41 -19.28
C VAL A 334 -14.94 8.58 -18.15
N ILE A 335 -13.70 8.85 -17.78
CA ILE A 335 -12.95 8.08 -16.79
C ILE A 335 -12.56 9.02 -15.66
N VAL A 336 -13.01 8.72 -14.45
CA VAL A 336 -12.69 9.47 -13.24
C VAL A 336 -11.84 8.60 -12.33
N VAL A 337 -10.63 9.07 -12.01
CA VAL A 337 -9.67 8.37 -11.14
C VAL A 337 -9.48 9.17 -9.85
N SER A 338 -10.07 8.67 -8.76
CA SER A 338 -9.96 9.25 -7.42
C SER A 338 -8.90 8.50 -6.60
N ALA A 339 -7.66 8.96 -6.69
CA ALA A 339 -6.51 8.40 -5.96
C ALA A 339 -5.33 9.39 -5.90
N CYS A 340 -4.37 9.10 -5.01
CA CYS A 340 -3.06 9.75 -5.03
C CYS A 340 -2.36 9.47 -6.37
N TYR A 341 -1.62 10.46 -6.89
CA TYR A 341 -0.85 10.36 -8.13
C TYR A 341 -1.70 9.99 -9.38
N SER A 342 -3.02 10.18 -9.31
CA SER A 342 -3.98 9.76 -10.36
C SER A 342 -3.78 10.47 -11.70
N GLY A 343 -3.10 11.62 -11.73
CA GLY A 343 -2.73 12.31 -12.97
C GLY A 343 -1.85 11.44 -13.89
N GLY A 344 -1.20 10.40 -13.36
CA GLY A 344 -0.49 9.40 -14.15
C GLY A 344 -1.37 8.58 -15.10
N TYR A 345 -2.69 8.57 -14.90
CA TYR A 345 -3.66 7.93 -15.79
C TYR A 345 -4.02 8.77 -17.02
N VAL A 346 -3.75 10.07 -17.02
CA VAL A 346 -4.18 10.97 -18.10
C VAL A 346 -3.46 10.64 -19.41
N GLU A 347 -2.13 10.55 -19.41
CA GLU A 347 -1.35 10.34 -20.63
C GLU A 347 -1.63 8.98 -21.31
N PRO A 348 -1.74 7.84 -20.60
CA PRO A 348 -2.02 6.55 -21.24
C PRO A 348 -3.45 6.38 -21.73
N LEU A 349 -4.40 7.16 -21.20
CA LEU A 349 -5.84 7.03 -21.53
C LEU A 349 -6.34 8.13 -22.48
N ARG A 350 -5.56 9.19 -22.72
CA ARG A 350 -6.01 10.30 -23.57
C ARG A 350 -6.17 9.86 -25.02
N ASP A 351 -7.30 10.21 -25.61
CA ASP A 351 -7.55 10.20 -27.04
C ASP A 351 -8.69 11.18 -27.39
N ASP A 352 -9.14 11.18 -28.64
CA ASP A 352 -10.22 12.05 -29.11
C ASP A 352 -11.60 11.70 -28.51
N ASN A 353 -11.81 10.47 -28.09
CA ASN A 353 -13.10 9.93 -27.64
C ASN A 353 -13.16 9.73 -26.11
N THR A 354 -12.16 10.24 -25.39
CA THR A 354 -12.00 10.04 -23.95
C THR A 354 -11.92 11.35 -23.19
N MET A 355 -12.66 11.42 -22.08
CA MET A 355 -12.46 12.39 -21.03
C MET A 355 -11.81 11.68 -19.84
N VAL A 356 -10.70 12.22 -19.33
CA VAL A 356 -10.02 11.69 -18.14
C VAL A 356 -9.99 12.76 -17.07
N ILE A 357 -10.51 12.46 -15.88
CA ILE A 357 -10.52 13.33 -14.72
C ILE A 357 -9.71 12.65 -13.61
N ALA A 358 -8.71 13.35 -13.08
CA ALA A 358 -7.86 12.86 -12.01
C ALA A 358 -7.99 13.74 -10.77
N ALA A 359 -8.11 13.12 -9.59
CA ALA A 359 -8.21 13.81 -8.31
C ALA A 359 -6.92 14.52 -7.89
N ALA A 360 -5.76 14.12 -8.43
CA ALA A 360 -4.47 14.75 -8.17
C ALA A 360 -3.57 14.76 -9.41
N ALA A 361 -2.58 15.65 -9.42
CA ALA A 361 -1.50 15.65 -10.40
C ALA A 361 -0.60 14.39 -10.25
N PRO A 362 0.17 14.01 -11.29
CA PRO A 362 0.97 12.77 -11.27
C PRO A 362 2.05 12.75 -10.18
N ASP A 363 2.47 13.91 -9.67
CA ASP A 363 3.47 14.06 -8.61
C ASP A 363 2.87 14.40 -7.24
N ARG A 364 1.54 14.34 -7.08
CA ARG A 364 0.82 14.81 -5.88
C ARG A 364 -0.05 13.75 -5.23
N THR A 365 -0.21 13.85 -3.92
CA THR A 365 -1.20 13.09 -3.15
C THR A 365 -2.59 13.73 -3.25
N SER A 366 -3.62 12.94 -3.01
CA SER A 366 -5.01 13.38 -2.78
C SER A 366 -5.43 13.06 -1.35
N PHE A 367 -6.47 13.72 -0.84
CA PHE A 367 -6.81 13.66 0.60
C PHE A 367 -8.22 13.13 0.88
N GLY A 368 -8.44 12.74 2.14
CA GLY A 368 -9.74 12.33 2.66
C GLY A 368 -10.02 10.82 2.63
N CYS A 369 -8.99 9.99 2.54
CA CYS A 369 -9.11 8.53 2.66
C CYS A 369 -9.01 8.00 4.11
N GLU A 370 -8.99 8.90 5.09
CA GLU A 370 -8.89 8.55 6.51
C GLU A 370 -10.16 7.88 7.05
N ALA A 371 -10.00 7.05 8.07
CA ALA A 371 -11.09 6.35 8.74
C ALA A 371 -12.18 7.32 9.25
N GLY A 372 -13.45 6.91 9.11
CA GLY A 372 -14.61 7.69 9.57
C GLY A 372 -15.13 8.75 8.58
N ARG A 373 -14.44 9.01 7.45
CA ARG A 373 -14.97 9.91 6.42
C ARG A 373 -15.96 9.20 5.49
N GLU A 374 -17.00 9.92 5.09
CA GLU A 374 -17.95 9.43 4.09
C GLU A 374 -17.41 9.52 2.66
N PHE A 375 -16.53 10.49 2.38
CA PHE A 375 -15.98 10.78 1.06
C PHE A 375 -14.53 11.26 1.13
N THR A 376 -13.79 10.99 0.07
CA THR A 376 -12.55 11.70 -0.27
C THR A 376 -12.84 13.16 -0.61
N TYR A 377 -11.84 14.04 -0.57
CA TYR A 377 -12.07 15.48 -0.81
C TYR A 377 -12.58 15.71 -2.23
N PHE A 378 -11.95 15.03 -3.19
CA PHE A 378 -12.37 15.09 -4.58
C PHE A 378 -13.72 14.41 -4.80
N GLY A 379 -13.96 13.22 -4.24
CA GLY A 379 -15.24 12.52 -4.40
C GLY A 379 -16.42 13.32 -3.85
N GLN A 380 -16.22 13.95 -2.68
CA GLN A 380 -17.18 14.89 -2.11
C GLN A 380 -17.44 16.07 -3.05
N ALA A 381 -16.38 16.76 -3.44
CA ALA A 381 -16.47 17.97 -4.25
C ALA A 381 -17.09 17.72 -5.63
N TYR A 382 -16.72 16.62 -6.28
CA TYR A 382 -17.17 16.28 -7.63
C TYR A 382 -18.56 15.63 -7.65
N PHE A 383 -18.77 14.53 -6.92
CA PHE A 383 -20.02 13.78 -7.00
C PHE A 383 -21.13 14.34 -6.13
N ARG A 384 -20.82 14.68 -4.87
CA ARG A 384 -21.83 15.14 -3.92
C ARG A 384 -22.18 16.61 -4.15
N ASP A 385 -21.18 17.46 -4.31
CA ASP A 385 -21.40 18.90 -4.31
C ASP A 385 -21.57 19.44 -5.74
N ALA A 386 -20.67 19.13 -6.69
CA ALA A 386 -20.71 19.70 -8.04
C ALA A 386 -21.74 19.04 -8.97
N LEU A 387 -21.78 17.69 -9.05
CA LEU A 387 -22.77 16.98 -9.86
C LEU A 387 -24.19 17.07 -9.29
N ALA A 388 -24.39 17.51 -8.05
CA ALA A 388 -25.72 17.92 -7.60
C ALA A 388 -26.20 19.21 -8.30
N GLN A 389 -25.27 20.13 -8.61
CA GLN A 389 -25.57 21.45 -9.18
C GLN A 389 -25.64 21.46 -10.71
N THR A 390 -24.87 20.60 -11.39
CA THR A 390 -24.82 20.57 -12.86
C THR A 390 -24.83 19.15 -13.42
N ARG A 391 -25.25 19.00 -14.68
CA ARG A 391 -25.17 17.73 -15.43
C ARG A 391 -23.94 17.65 -16.32
N SER A 392 -23.21 18.77 -16.49
CA SER A 392 -21.99 18.79 -17.29
C SER A 392 -20.78 18.33 -16.47
N PHE A 393 -20.09 17.29 -16.96
CA PHE A 393 -18.92 16.74 -16.26
C PHE A 393 -17.76 17.75 -16.20
N THR A 394 -17.56 18.56 -17.25
CA THR A 394 -16.51 19.59 -17.27
C THR A 394 -16.83 20.74 -16.32
N GLN A 395 -18.08 21.22 -16.27
CA GLN A 395 -18.49 22.24 -15.31
C GLN A 395 -18.39 21.73 -13.88
N ALA A 396 -18.77 20.47 -13.64
CA ALA A 396 -18.64 19.84 -12.33
C ALA A 396 -17.17 19.77 -11.88
N PHE A 397 -16.25 19.47 -12.80
CA PHE A 397 -14.82 19.45 -12.51
C PHE A 397 -14.29 20.83 -12.09
N GLU A 398 -14.67 21.91 -12.77
CA GLU A 398 -14.22 23.26 -12.39
C GLU A 398 -14.73 23.67 -11.01
N ILE A 399 -15.98 23.33 -10.67
CA ILE A 399 -16.53 23.53 -9.32
C ILE A 399 -15.73 22.71 -8.31
N ALA A 400 -15.51 21.42 -8.58
CA ALA A 400 -14.81 20.51 -7.68
C ALA A 400 -13.37 20.95 -7.41
N LYS A 401 -12.65 21.36 -8.46
CA LYS A 401 -11.28 21.89 -8.37
C LYS A 401 -11.19 23.10 -7.46
N ALA A 402 -12.16 24.02 -7.54
CA ALA A 402 -12.21 25.18 -6.66
C ALA A 402 -12.52 24.81 -5.19
N LEU A 403 -13.44 23.87 -4.97
CA LEU A 403 -13.79 23.37 -3.64
C LEU A 403 -12.61 22.63 -2.96
N VAL A 404 -11.94 21.74 -3.70
CA VAL A 404 -10.76 21.01 -3.20
C VAL A 404 -9.65 21.98 -2.84
N ALA A 405 -9.30 22.91 -3.74
CA ALA A 405 -8.26 23.90 -3.47
C ALA A 405 -8.57 24.77 -2.24
N LYS A 406 -9.84 25.15 -2.05
CA LYS A 406 -10.28 25.90 -0.86
C LYS A 406 -10.11 25.06 0.42
N GLN A 407 -10.52 23.80 0.39
CA GLN A 407 -10.43 22.91 1.56
C GLN A 407 -8.97 22.63 1.93
N GLU A 408 -8.13 22.27 0.95
CA GLU A 408 -6.70 22.02 1.16
C GLU A 408 -5.97 23.26 1.71
N ALA A 409 -6.27 24.45 1.18
CA ALA A 409 -5.69 25.69 1.66
C ALA A 409 -6.11 26.01 3.10
N ALA A 410 -7.36 25.72 3.47
CA ALA A 410 -7.86 25.92 4.84
C ALA A 410 -7.17 24.99 5.85
N GLU A 411 -6.77 23.80 5.41
CA GLU A 411 -6.08 22.80 6.23
C GLU A 411 -4.54 22.88 6.13
N GLY A 412 -4.00 23.81 5.34
CA GLY A 412 -2.55 23.99 5.16
C GLY A 412 -1.87 22.84 4.41
N LEU A 413 -2.64 22.09 3.61
CA LEU A 413 -2.15 20.94 2.84
C LEU A 413 -1.48 21.39 1.53
N GLU A 414 -0.53 20.58 1.06
CA GLU A 414 0.05 20.78 -0.26
C GLU A 414 -1.01 20.48 -1.34
N PRO A 415 -1.27 21.41 -2.30
CA PRO A 415 -2.39 21.24 -3.22
C PRO A 415 -2.29 19.98 -4.09
N SER A 416 -3.37 19.18 -4.15
CA SER A 416 -3.43 17.97 -4.99
C SER A 416 -3.42 18.29 -6.49
N ARG A 417 -3.90 19.48 -6.87
CA ARG A 417 -4.01 19.96 -8.26
C ARG A 417 -4.77 18.97 -9.17
N PRO A 418 -6.09 18.77 -8.96
CA PRO A 418 -6.90 17.94 -9.85
C PRO A 418 -6.74 18.33 -11.32
N GLN A 419 -6.77 17.34 -12.22
CA GLN A 419 -6.53 17.50 -13.66
C GLN A 419 -7.68 16.95 -14.48
N ILE A 420 -7.88 17.53 -15.67
CA ILE A 420 -8.84 17.05 -16.65
C ILE A 420 -8.21 17.07 -18.06
N TRP A 421 -8.46 16.00 -18.81
CA TRP A 421 -8.27 15.93 -20.25
C TRP A 421 -9.63 15.71 -20.91
N VAL A 422 -9.89 16.42 -22.01
CA VAL A 422 -11.14 16.27 -22.78
C VAL A 422 -10.80 16.13 -24.26
N GLY A 423 -11.04 14.95 -24.83
CA GLY A 423 -10.95 14.74 -26.27
C GLY A 423 -12.03 15.52 -27.04
N PRO A 424 -11.72 16.04 -28.24
CA PRO A 424 -12.67 16.81 -29.04
C PRO A 424 -13.93 16.01 -29.43
N GLY A 425 -13.79 14.71 -29.71
CA GLY A 425 -14.91 13.84 -30.06
C GLY A 425 -15.85 13.59 -28.89
N ILE A 426 -15.33 13.25 -27.71
CA ILE A 426 -16.17 13.03 -26.52
C ILE A 426 -16.86 14.32 -26.07
N ALA A 427 -16.20 15.48 -26.21
CA ALA A 427 -16.80 16.77 -25.88
C ALA A 427 -18.08 17.02 -26.67
N GLU A 428 -18.09 16.65 -27.96
CA GLU A 428 -19.28 16.79 -28.79
C GLU A 428 -20.33 15.71 -28.48
N ARG A 429 -19.89 14.47 -28.23
CA ARG A 429 -20.78 13.37 -27.87
C ARG A 429 -21.57 13.65 -26.58
N LEU A 430 -20.92 14.20 -25.55
CA LEU A 430 -21.55 14.50 -24.27
C LEU A 430 -22.63 15.59 -24.37
N LYS A 431 -22.46 16.59 -25.26
CA LYS A 431 -23.52 17.56 -25.55
C LYS A 431 -24.76 16.90 -26.13
N GLN A 432 -24.58 15.86 -26.96
CA GLN A 432 -25.68 15.10 -27.57
C GLN A 432 -26.38 14.17 -26.58
N LEU A 433 -25.64 13.56 -25.64
CA LEU A 433 -26.17 12.71 -24.54
C LEU A 433 -27.04 13.49 -23.53
N GLY A 434 -27.16 14.81 -23.66
CA GLY A 434 -28.00 15.61 -22.78
C GLY A 434 -27.25 16.22 -21.60
N GLU A 435 -25.95 16.49 -21.74
CA GLU A 435 -25.31 17.61 -21.02
C GLU A 435 -25.86 18.97 -21.55
N ARG A 436 -27.19 19.13 -21.63
CA ARG A 436 -27.78 20.45 -21.86
C ARG A 436 -27.52 21.28 -20.60
N PRO A 437 -26.96 22.49 -20.71
CA PRO A 437 -27.09 23.48 -19.64
C PRO A 437 -28.58 23.62 -19.33
N GLY A 438 -28.94 23.58 -18.04
CA GLY A 438 -30.32 23.54 -17.59
C GLY A 438 -31.19 24.62 -18.25
N GLN A 439 -32.45 24.25 -18.52
CA GLN A 439 -33.55 25.21 -18.48
C GLN A 439 -33.93 25.48 -17.03
#